data_AF-A0A261EPS8-F1
#
_entry.id   AF-A0A261EPS8-F1
#
_cell.length_a   1.000
_cell.length_b   1.000
_cell.length_c   1.000
_cell.angle_alpha   90.00
_cell.angle_beta   90.00
_cell.angle_gamma   90.00
#
_symmetry.space_group_name_H-M   'P 1'
#
loop_
_entity.id
_entity.type
_entity.pdbx_description
1 polymer ?
#
loop_
_entity_poly.entity_id
_entity_poly.type
_entity_poly.pdbx_seq_one_letter_code
_entity_poly.pdbx_strand_id
1 'polypeptide(L)'
;MGHGVRRNARASHTMPSHPDDREGYAAVFTIPAQWWMVTNGVQSERARARTRHTLRVHARDTWRALARRGAAWRVDRFLAVIGVQYPHGRHGFPAEAAETVKPIIDAGTDMGLWSDDDSAHRCSTIYHLMPGESAGDAHMLTVLIIPVPAKAPTYIAPRDINRRILATDPMGYGAGSITMRIPFRLWVTSNLTDSDLVARQHGRRKAATWGSWKAYGVRANVADALGKRARVAWEHNSMPPVPWDSYIVFAGVGYASDVNADPDNAAETVNRLLHAGVEARMLPAVTPDRLKAVVFFRLAGKADPGMHDVKLYAVRIPRGVQWLDCLADSVRDSWDEWDGRHGKK
;
A
#
# COMPACT_ATOMS: atom_id res chain seq x y z
N MET A 1 -52.76 -37.33 -26.97
CA MET A 1 -51.79 -37.09 -25.87
C MET A 1 -50.50 -36.60 -26.51
N GLY A 2 -50.29 -35.28 -26.47
CA GLY A 2 -49.32 -34.60 -27.34
C GLY A 2 -47.92 -34.51 -26.76
N HIS A 3 -46.93 -34.78 -27.61
CA HIS A 3 -45.52 -34.48 -27.43
C HIS A 3 -45.27 -32.98 -27.27
N GLY A 4 -44.43 -32.60 -26.30
CA GLY A 4 -43.94 -31.23 -26.13
C GLY A 4 -42.50 -31.22 -25.63
N VAL A 5 -41.56 -31.27 -26.58
CA VAL A 5 -40.12 -31.03 -26.35
C VAL A 5 -39.95 -29.59 -25.85
N ARG A 6 -39.55 -29.42 -24.58
CA ARG A 6 -39.20 -28.10 -24.03
C ARG A 6 -37.89 -27.62 -24.63
N ARG A 7 -37.98 -26.65 -25.54
CA ARG A 7 -36.84 -25.89 -26.07
C ARG A 7 -36.18 -25.10 -24.93
N ASN A 8 -34.87 -25.29 -24.77
CA ASN A 8 -34.02 -24.44 -23.94
C ASN A 8 -34.10 -22.99 -24.43
N ALA A 9 -34.73 -22.13 -23.63
CA ALA A 9 -34.62 -20.69 -23.81
C ALA A 9 -33.18 -20.29 -23.45
N ARG A 10 -32.42 -19.83 -24.46
CA ARG A 10 -31.18 -19.06 -24.23
C ARG A 10 -31.56 -17.88 -23.33
N ALA A 11 -31.05 -17.87 -22.11
CA ALA A 11 -31.01 -16.67 -21.30
C ALA A 11 -30.18 -15.64 -22.06
N SER A 12 -30.86 -14.67 -22.67
CA SER A 12 -30.24 -13.45 -23.17
C SER A 12 -29.55 -12.77 -21.99
N HIS A 13 -28.22 -12.87 -21.93
CA HIS A 13 -27.39 -12.05 -21.05
C HIS A 13 -27.57 -10.59 -21.49
N THR A 14 -28.57 -9.94 -20.91
CA THR A 14 -28.56 -8.50 -20.73
C THR A 14 -27.52 -8.23 -19.67
N MET A 15 -26.52 -7.41 -20.00
CA MET A 15 -25.54 -6.90 -19.05
C MET A 15 -26.31 -6.27 -17.88
N PRO A 16 -26.04 -6.63 -16.63
CA PRO A 16 -26.64 -5.94 -15.49
C PRO A 16 -26.28 -4.46 -15.59
N SER A 17 -27.28 -3.58 -15.48
CA SER A 17 -27.05 -2.21 -15.06
C SER A 17 -26.47 -2.26 -13.64
N HIS A 18 -25.15 -2.11 -13.58
CA HIS A 18 -24.23 -2.11 -12.43
C HIS A 18 -24.75 -2.73 -11.11
N PRO A 19 -24.24 -3.91 -10.67
CA PRO A 19 -24.30 -4.23 -9.24
C PRO A 19 -23.57 -3.11 -8.49
N ASP A 20 -24.18 -2.61 -7.42
CA ASP A 20 -23.81 -1.41 -6.66
C ASP A 20 -22.34 -0.99 -6.82
N ASP A 21 -22.07 0.25 -7.24
CA ASP A 21 -20.73 0.89 -7.29
C ASP A 21 -19.98 0.87 -5.93
N ARG A 22 -20.62 0.33 -4.90
CA ARG A 22 -20.17 0.11 -3.52
C ARG A 22 -19.41 -1.21 -3.37
N GLU A 23 -19.76 -2.22 -4.16
CA GLU A 23 -19.07 -3.50 -4.06
C GLU A 23 -17.63 -3.30 -4.57
N GLY A 24 -16.67 -3.79 -3.79
CA GLY A 24 -15.29 -3.86 -4.25
C GLY A 24 -15.10 -5.02 -5.20
N TYR A 25 -13.94 -5.09 -5.83
CA TYR A 25 -13.55 -6.24 -6.63
C TYR A 25 -12.12 -6.67 -6.33
N ALA A 26 -11.86 -7.96 -6.53
CA ALA A 26 -10.55 -8.56 -6.31
C ALA A 26 -9.93 -9.05 -7.61
N ALA A 27 -8.61 -8.93 -7.69
CA ALA A 27 -7.78 -9.52 -8.71
C ALA A 27 -6.68 -10.33 -8.06
N VAL A 28 -6.35 -11.48 -8.67
CA VAL A 28 -5.25 -12.33 -8.22
C VAL A 28 -4.19 -12.31 -9.31
N PHE A 29 -2.94 -12.06 -8.92
CA PHE A 29 -1.77 -12.06 -9.78
C PHE A 29 -0.77 -13.09 -9.30
N THR A 30 -0.33 -13.95 -10.21
CA THR A 30 0.77 -14.88 -9.98
C THR A 30 2.04 -14.25 -10.55
N ILE A 31 2.96 -13.88 -9.68
CA ILE A 31 4.20 -13.17 -10.03
C ILE A 31 5.39 -14.14 -9.94
N PRO A 32 6.00 -14.52 -11.07
CA PRO A 32 7.21 -15.33 -11.08
C PRO A 32 8.34 -14.70 -10.25
N ALA A 33 9.18 -15.53 -9.63
CA ALA A 33 10.27 -15.08 -8.76
C ALA A 33 11.21 -14.06 -9.45
N GLN A 34 11.47 -14.21 -10.75
CA GLN A 34 12.33 -13.32 -11.53
C GLN A 34 11.71 -11.93 -11.81
N TRP A 35 10.40 -11.77 -11.59
CA TRP A 35 9.72 -10.48 -11.69
C TRP A 35 9.45 -9.85 -10.33
N TRP A 36 9.66 -10.60 -9.24
CA TRP A 36 9.46 -10.11 -7.88
C TRP A 36 10.53 -9.08 -7.52
N MET A 37 10.07 -7.84 -7.32
CA MET A 37 10.90 -6.73 -6.88
C MET A 37 10.45 -6.27 -5.49
N VAL A 38 11.44 -6.01 -4.64
CA VAL A 38 11.24 -5.52 -3.28
C VAL A 38 11.82 -4.11 -3.12
N THR A 39 11.27 -3.32 -2.19
CA THR A 39 11.69 -1.92 -1.97
C THR A 39 13.17 -1.75 -1.59
N ASN A 40 13.78 -2.75 -0.96
CA ASN A 40 15.21 -2.77 -0.58
C ASN A 40 16.09 -3.53 -1.60
N GLY A 41 15.54 -3.96 -2.73
CA GLY A 41 16.25 -4.73 -3.74
C GLY A 41 17.29 -3.91 -4.48
N VAL A 42 18.49 -4.45 -4.65
CA VAL A 42 19.58 -3.80 -5.39
C VAL A 42 19.56 -4.28 -6.83
N GLN A 43 19.26 -3.37 -7.76
CA GLN A 43 19.27 -3.63 -9.20
C GLN A 43 19.58 -2.36 -9.98
N SER A 44 20.15 -2.51 -11.18
CA SER A 44 20.34 -1.35 -12.08
C SER A 44 19.01 -0.72 -12.48
N GLU A 45 19.00 0.59 -12.73
CA GLU A 45 17.81 1.32 -13.18
C GLU A 45 17.20 0.72 -14.45
N ARG A 46 18.05 0.27 -15.39
CA ARG A 46 17.60 -0.39 -16.63
C ARG A 46 16.95 -1.74 -16.35
N ALA A 47 17.49 -2.54 -15.43
CA ALA A 47 16.88 -3.81 -15.04
C ALA A 47 15.52 -3.57 -14.38
N ARG A 48 15.45 -2.64 -13.41
CA ARG A 48 14.21 -2.23 -12.74
C ARG A 48 13.14 -1.77 -13.73
N ALA A 49 13.51 -0.90 -14.67
CA ALA A 49 12.60 -0.40 -15.70
C ALA A 49 12.06 -1.52 -16.60
N ARG A 50 12.91 -2.46 -17.03
CA ARG A 50 12.48 -3.62 -17.83
C ARG A 50 11.51 -4.51 -17.05
N THR A 51 11.83 -4.86 -15.81
CA THR A 51 10.96 -5.70 -14.98
C THR A 51 9.62 -5.02 -14.71
N ARG A 52 9.60 -3.71 -14.40
CA ARG A 52 8.36 -2.94 -14.27
C ARG A 52 7.53 -2.94 -15.55
N HIS A 53 8.16 -2.78 -16.72
CA HIS A 53 7.45 -2.85 -18.00
C HIS A 53 6.80 -4.22 -18.21
N THR A 54 7.54 -5.31 -17.97
CA THR A 54 7.01 -6.68 -18.06
C THR A 54 5.83 -6.89 -17.12
N LEU A 55 5.94 -6.46 -15.85
CA LEU A 55 4.85 -6.54 -14.87
C LEU A 55 3.62 -5.74 -15.31
N ARG A 56 3.81 -4.51 -15.82
CA ARG A 56 2.71 -3.66 -16.29
C ARG A 56 2.01 -4.27 -17.50
N VAL A 57 2.73 -4.91 -18.42
CA VAL A 57 2.15 -5.66 -19.54
C VAL A 57 1.29 -6.81 -19.03
N HIS A 58 1.87 -7.68 -18.18
CA HIS A 58 1.15 -8.79 -17.57
C HIS A 58 -0.12 -8.33 -16.84
N ALA A 59 -0.01 -7.27 -16.04
CA ALA A 59 -1.13 -6.75 -15.27
C ALA A 59 -2.24 -6.16 -16.15
N ARG A 60 -1.91 -5.47 -17.25
CA ARG A 60 -2.91 -4.98 -18.21
C ARG A 60 -3.76 -6.11 -18.77
N ASP A 61 -3.14 -7.25 -19.07
CA ASP A 61 -3.87 -8.39 -19.63
C ASP A 61 -4.83 -8.99 -18.60
N THR A 62 -4.39 -9.14 -17.35
CA THR A 62 -5.24 -9.57 -16.23
C THR A 62 -6.40 -8.58 -16.03
N TRP A 63 -6.13 -7.28 -15.87
CA TRP A 63 -7.17 -6.27 -15.69
C TRP A 63 -8.17 -6.23 -16.85
N ARG A 64 -7.68 -6.32 -18.09
CA ARG A 64 -8.53 -6.36 -19.28
C ARG A 64 -9.43 -7.59 -19.29
N ALA A 65 -8.91 -8.75 -18.90
CA ALA A 65 -9.70 -9.98 -18.81
C ALA A 65 -10.79 -9.86 -17.74
N LEU A 66 -10.47 -9.28 -16.58
CA LEU A 66 -11.42 -9.00 -15.50
C LEU A 66 -12.53 -8.03 -15.93
N ALA A 67 -12.15 -6.94 -16.61
CA ALA A 67 -13.12 -5.95 -17.10
C ALA A 67 -14.06 -6.55 -18.15
N ARG A 68 -13.52 -7.34 -19.11
CA ARG A 68 -14.33 -8.00 -20.15
C ARG A 68 -15.36 -8.98 -19.59
N ARG A 69 -15.07 -9.63 -18.46
CA ARG A 69 -16.00 -10.55 -17.79
C ARG A 69 -16.91 -9.86 -16.76
N GLY A 70 -16.86 -8.54 -16.64
CA GLY A 70 -17.62 -7.79 -15.64
C GLY A 70 -17.18 -7.99 -14.19
N ALA A 71 -15.96 -8.49 -13.96
CA ALA A 71 -15.42 -8.74 -12.62
C ALA A 71 -14.46 -7.63 -12.13
N ALA A 72 -14.24 -6.60 -12.95
CA ALA A 72 -13.60 -5.36 -12.56
C ALA A 72 -14.31 -4.21 -13.28
N TRP A 73 -14.50 -3.10 -12.59
CA TRP A 73 -15.21 -1.94 -13.09
C TRP A 73 -14.50 -0.65 -12.69
N ARG A 74 -14.92 0.44 -13.30
CA ARG A 74 -14.37 1.75 -13.02
C ARG A 74 -14.77 2.21 -11.62
N VAL A 75 -13.81 2.76 -10.89
CA VAL A 75 -14.01 3.42 -9.59
C VAL A 75 -13.35 4.80 -9.65
N ASP A 76 -13.94 5.79 -8.99
CA ASP A 76 -13.39 7.16 -8.97
C ASP A 76 -12.37 7.34 -7.84
N ARG A 77 -12.72 6.89 -6.62
CA ARG A 77 -11.82 6.88 -5.46
C ARG A 77 -11.83 5.51 -4.82
N PHE A 78 -10.70 5.03 -4.34
CA PHE A 78 -10.58 3.68 -3.82
C PHE A 78 -9.50 3.50 -2.74
N LEU A 79 -9.66 2.45 -1.94
CA LEU A 79 -8.60 1.83 -1.15
C LEU A 79 -8.08 0.62 -1.92
N ALA A 80 -6.76 0.42 -1.92
CA ALA A 80 -6.15 -0.80 -2.43
C ALA A 80 -5.68 -1.66 -1.24
N VAL A 81 -6.28 -2.84 -1.07
CA VAL A 81 -5.82 -3.84 -0.09
C VAL A 81 -5.03 -4.91 -0.82
N ILE A 82 -3.76 -5.04 -0.44
CA ILE A 82 -2.78 -5.90 -1.07
C ILE A 82 -2.45 -7.04 -0.12
N GLY A 83 -2.99 -8.21 -0.42
CA GLY A 83 -2.62 -9.47 0.22
C GLY A 83 -1.41 -10.08 -0.48
N VAL A 84 -0.36 -10.37 0.29
CA VAL A 84 0.89 -10.98 -0.22
C VAL A 84 1.01 -12.41 0.29
N GLN A 85 1.18 -13.37 -0.60
CA GLN A 85 1.59 -14.75 -0.28
C GLN A 85 2.95 -15.04 -0.91
N TYR A 86 3.85 -15.53 -0.09
CA TYR A 86 5.20 -15.90 -0.51
C TYR A 86 5.28 -17.40 -0.83
N PRO A 87 6.19 -17.80 -1.74
CA PRO A 87 6.52 -19.20 -1.96
C PRO A 87 7.01 -19.91 -0.70
N HIS A 88 6.95 -21.24 -0.68
CA HIS A 88 7.44 -22.04 0.45
C HIS A 88 8.86 -21.69 0.87
N GLY A 89 9.07 -21.48 2.18
CA GLY A 89 10.37 -21.14 2.76
C GLY A 89 10.90 -19.74 2.38
N ARG A 90 10.13 -18.94 1.64
CA ARG A 90 10.41 -17.52 1.44
C ARG A 90 9.50 -16.70 2.32
N HIS A 91 10.08 -15.73 3.01
CA HIS A 91 9.33 -14.80 3.83
C HIS A 91 9.89 -13.41 3.61
N GLY A 92 8.98 -12.44 3.51
CA GLY A 92 9.30 -11.02 3.44
C GLY A 92 8.19 -10.25 4.13
N PHE A 93 8.46 -9.01 4.52
CA PHE A 93 7.43 -8.18 5.11
C PHE A 93 6.52 -7.62 3.99
N PRO A 94 5.18 -7.71 4.09
CA PRO A 94 4.26 -7.36 2.99
C PRO A 94 4.49 -6.04 2.25
N ALA A 95 4.85 -4.93 2.93
CA ALA A 95 5.02 -3.66 2.22
C ALA A 95 6.30 -3.60 1.37
N GLU A 96 7.21 -4.56 1.48
CA GLU A 96 8.33 -4.69 0.54
C GLU A 96 7.84 -4.97 -0.88
N ALA A 97 6.66 -5.59 -1.02
CA ALA A 97 6.01 -5.87 -2.30
C ALA A 97 5.58 -4.60 -3.06
N ALA A 98 5.62 -3.41 -2.44
CA ALA A 98 5.17 -2.17 -3.06
C ALA A 98 5.86 -1.90 -4.42
N GLU A 99 7.12 -2.31 -4.55
CA GLU A 99 7.87 -2.17 -5.79
C GLU A 99 7.33 -3.06 -6.93
N THR A 100 6.81 -4.25 -6.61
CA THR A 100 6.13 -5.14 -7.56
C THR A 100 4.71 -4.66 -7.85
N VAL A 101 4.02 -4.13 -6.84
CA VAL A 101 2.60 -3.75 -6.92
C VAL A 101 2.39 -2.46 -7.71
N LYS A 102 3.33 -1.51 -7.66
CA LYS A 102 3.22 -0.25 -8.40
C LYS A 102 2.86 -0.42 -9.89
N PRO A 103 3.61 -1.20 -10.71
CA PRO A 103 3.24 -1.42 -12.11
C PRO A 103 1.90 -2.16 -12.31
N ILE A 104 1.40 -2.89 -11.29
CA ILE A 104 0.10 -3.56 -11.34
C ILE A 104 -1.03 -2.54 -11.18
N ILE A 105 -0.87 -1.57 -10.27
CA ILE A 105 -1.84 -0.48 -10.09
C ILE A 105 -1.76 0.49 -11.28
N ASP A 106 -0.57 0.85 -11.75
CA ASP A 106 -0.41 1.65 -12.97
C ASP A 106 -1.17 1.05 -14.17
N ALA A 107 -1.15 -0.28 -14.31
CA ALA A 107 -1.86 -0.99 -15.37
C ALA A 107 -3.40 -0.88 -15.25
N GLY A 108 -3.93 -0.69 -14.04
CA GLY A 108 -5.36 -0.44 -13.84
C GLY A 108 -5.77 0.94 -14.38
N THR A 109 -4.91 1.95 -14.19
CA THR A 109 -5.05 3.28 -14.82
C THR A 109 -5.04 3.14 -16.35
N ASP A 110 -4.08 2.38 -16.90
CA ASP A 110 -3.99 2.14 -18.35
C ASP A 110 -5.28 1.51 -18.92
N MET A 111 -5.97 0.69 -18.13
CA MET A 111 -7.21 0.01 -18.52
C MET A 111 -8.47 0.81 -18.18
N GLY A 112 -8.34 2.03 -17.65
CA GLY A 112 -9.48 2.90 -17.33
C GLY A 112 -10.31 2.45 -16.13
N LEU A 113 -9.74 1.61 -15.26
CA LEU A 113 -10.40 1.19 -14.01
C LEU A 113 -10.46 2.31 -12.97
N TRP A 114 -9.58 3.31 -13.09
CA TRP A 114 -9.60 4.58 -12.36
C TRP A 114 -8.88 5.63 -13.21
N SER A 115 -9.11 6.92 -12.92
CA SER A 115 -8.52 8.02 -13.70
C SER A 115 -7.04 8.24 -13.45
N ASP A 116 -6.58 8.03 -12.22
CA ASP A 116 -5.16 8.11 -11.84
C ASP A 116 -4.93 7.26 -10.57
N ASP A 117 -3.68 6.93 -10.25
CA ASP A 117 -3.31 6.19 -9.04
C ASP A 117 -2.77 7.10 -7.92
N ASP A 118 -2.84 8.42 -8.11
CA ASP A 118 -2.40 9.41 -7.15
C ASP A 118 -3.25 9.42 -5.86
N SER A 119 -2.82 10.19 -4.86
CA SER A 119 -3.52 10.26 -3.57
C SER A 119 -4.93 10.86 -3.60
N ALA A 120 -5.36 11.48 -4.70
CA ALA A 120 -6.72 12.01 -4.82
C ALA A 120 -7.72 10.90 -5.14
N HIS A 121 -7.28 9.92 -5.94
CA HIS A 121 -8.07 8.76 -6.37
C HIS A 121 -7.78 7.54 -5.48
N ARG A 122 -6.51 7.17 -5.32
CA ARG A 122 -6.06 6.12 -4.42
C ARG A 122 -5.88 6.68 -3.02
N CYS A 123 -6.90 6.51 -2.19
CA CYS A 123 -6.97 7.10 -0.86
C CYS A 123 -6.00 6.45 0.13
N SER A 124 -5.72 5.16 -0.03
CA SER A 124 -4.80 4.40 0.81
C SER A 124 -4.35 3.12 0.09
N THR A 125 -3.15 2.64 0.42
CA THR A 125 -2.75 1.27 0.14
C THR A 125 -2.46 0.54 1.45
N ILE A 126 -2.97 -0.68 1.59
CA ILE A 126 -2.78 -1.53 2.76
C ILE A 126 -2.05 -2.79 2.32
N TYR A 127 -0.88 -3.05 2.88
CA TYR A 127 -0.13 -4.28 2.64
C TYR A 127 -0.26 -5.21 3.83
N HIS A 128 -0.62 -6.47 3.58
CA HIS A 128 -0.68 -7.48 4.62
C HIS A 128 -0.25 -8.85 4.12
N LEU A 129 0.14 -9.70 5.06
CA LEU A 129 0.43 -11.09 4.75
C LEU A 129 -0.89 -11.84 4.68
N MET A 130 -1.07 -12.62 3.63
CA MET A 130 -2.15 -13.58 3.51
C MET A 130 -1.74 -14.90 4.15
N PRO A 131 -2.67 -15.66 4.74
CA PRO A 131 -2.37 -16.96 5.32
C PRO A 131 -1.87 -17.95 4.26
N GLY A 132 -1.00 -18.87 4.67
CA GLY A 132 -0.47 -19.92 3.81
C GLY A 132 0.65 -19.45 2.86
N GLU A 133 1.08 -20.37 2.01
CA GLU A 133 2.15 -20.17 1.04
C GLU A 133 1.57 -20.27 -0.38
N SER A 134 2.19 -19.57 -1.33
CA SER A 134 1.81 -19.68 -2.74
C SER A 134 2.35 -20.98 -3.35
N ALA A 135 1.65 -21.47 -4.39
CA ALA A 135 2.05 -22.68 -5.09
C ALA A 135 3.32 -22.46 -5.93
N GLY A 136 4.27 -23.39 -5.84
CA GLY A 136 5.52 -23.36 -6.62
C GLY A 136 6.48 -22.27 -6.14
N ASP A 137 7.18 -21.63 -7.09
CA ASP A 137 8.18 -20.60 -6.85
C ASP A 137 7.65 -19.16 -7.06
N ALA A 138 6.40 -19.03 -7.50
CA ALA A 138 5.76 -17.76 -7.78
C ALA A 138 5.14 -17.14 -6.52
N HIS A 139 5.21 -15.82 -6.41
CA HIS A 139 4.50 -15.06 -5.39
C HIS A 139 3.05 -14.87 -5.83
N MET A 140 2.11 -14.83 -4.89
CA MET A 140 0.72 -14.50 -5.21
C MET A 140 0.32 -13.18 -4.57
N LEU A 141 -0.24 -12.30 -5.37
CA LEU A 141 -0.80 -11.03 -4.93
C LEU A 141 -2.30 -11.06 -5.10
N THR A 142 -3.04 -10.81 -4.02
CA THR A 142 -4.46 -10.47 -4.08
C THR A 142 -4.58 -8.95 -3.97
N VAL A 143 -5.16 -8.33 -4.99
CA VAL A 143 -5.43 -6.88 -5.02
C VAL A 143 -6.93 -6.69 -4.92
N LEU A 144 -7.39 -6.23 -3.76
CA LEU A 144 -8.78 -5.84 -3.53
C LEU A 144 -8.91 -4.33 -3.68
N ILE A 145 -9.78 -3.91 -4.60
CA ILE A 145 -10.15 -2.52 -4.83
C ILE A 145 -11.47 -2.27 -4.13
N ILE A 146 -11.45 -1.37 -3.15
CA ILE A 146 -12.63 -1.00 -2.37
C ILE A 146 -13.00 0.45 -2.73
N PRO A 147 -14.14 0.69 -3.39
CA PRO A 147 -14.61 2.05 -3.68
C PRO A 147 -14.74 2.88 -2.40
N VAL A 148 -14.38 4.16 -2.51
CA VAL A 148 -14.52 5.17 -1.44
C VAL A 148 -15.44 6.27 -1.95
N PRO A 149 -16.35 6.82 -1.12
CA PRO A 149 -17.23 7.89 -1.57
C PRO A 149 -16.43 9.12 -2.06
N ALA A 150 -16.96 9.79 -3.07
CA ALA A 150 -16.32 10.95 -3.72
C ALA A 150 -15.94 12.05 -2.71
N LYS A 151 -16.78 12.28 -1.70
CA LYS A 151 -16.45 13.10 -0.52
C LYS A 151 -16.02 12.18 0.61
N ALA A 152 -14.89 12.48 1.25
CA ALA A 152 -14.52 11.80 2.48
C ALA A 152 -15.70 11.95 3.47
N PRO A 153 -16.21 10.85 4.07
CA PRO A 153 -17.06 10.99 5.23
C PRO A 153 -16.32 11.85 6.26
N THR A 154 -17.04 12.73 6.98
CA THR A 154 -16.38 13.58 8.01
C THR A 154 -15.74 12.72 9.09
N TYR A 155 -16.10 11.43 9.13
CA TYR A 155 -15.39 10.39 9.78
C TYR A 155 -14.09 9.99 9.05
N ILE A 156 -12.99 10.68 9.37
CA ILE A 156 -11.64 10.15 9.14
C ILE A 156 -11.35 9.26 10.35
N ALA A 157 -11.11 7.97 10.13
CA ALA A 157 -10.87 6.99 11.18
C ALA A 157 -9.41 6.88 11.69
N PRO A 158 -8.67 7.95 12.09
CA PRO A 158 -7.55 7.79 13.01
C PRO A 158 -8.02 7.69 14.47
N ARG A 159 -9.28 8.07 14.77
CA ARG A 159 -9.79 8.11 16.15
C ARG A 159 -10.52 6.81 16.57
N ASP A 160 -11.38 6.15 15.77
CA ASP A 160 -12.00 4.88 16.22
C ASP A 160 -11.19 3.63 15.98
N ILE A 161 -10.24 3.51 15.05
CA ILE A 161 -9.45 2.25 15.07
C ILE A 161 -8.68 2.17 16.39
N ASN A 162 -8.14 3.30 16.84
CA ASN A 162 -7.63 3.44 18.19
C ASN A 162 -8.75 3.23 19.21
N ARG A 163 -9.90 3.90 19.16
CA ARG A 163 -10.98 3.73 20.16
C ARG A 163 -11.57 2.32 20.23
N ARG A 164 -11.68 1.59 19.13
CA ARG A 164 -12.18 0.20 19.03
C ARG A 164 -11.13 -0.78 19.54
N ILE A 165 -9.87 -0.62 19.10
CA ILE A 165 -8.74 -1.38 19.66
C ILE A 165 -8.59 -1.10 21.17
N LEU A 166 -8.77 0.15 21.60
CA LEU A 166 -8.76 0.59 23.00
C LEU A 166 -10.02 0.16 23.78
N ALA A 167 -11.18 0.04 23.12
CA ALA A 167 -12.42 -0.43 23.76
C ALA A 167 -12.41 -1.94 24.01
N THR A 168 -11.67 -2.70 23.21
CA THR A 168 -11.50 -4.15 23.39
C THR A 168 -10.42 -4.54 24.42
N ASP A 169 -9.71 -3.59 25.03
CA ASP A 169 -8.67 -3.90 26.04
C ASP A 169 -8.63 -2.86 27.19
N PRO A 170 -9.01 -3.25 28.44
CA PRO A 170 -9.04 -2.36 29.59
C PRO A 170 -7.64 -1.95 30.13
N MET A 171 -6.54 -2.42 29.55
CA MET A 171 -5.18 -2.16 30.05
C MET A 171 -4.47 -0.94 29.43
N GLY A 172 -5.10 -0.21 28.48
CA GLY A 172 -4.59 1.08 28.01
C GLY A 172 -3.13 1.05 27.55
N TYR A 173 -2.81 0.27 26.51
CA TYR A 173 -1.43 0.17 26.01
C TYR A 173 -1.11 1.08 24.81
N GLY A 174 0.03 1.78 24.94
CA GLY A 174 0.51 2.85 24.09
C GLY A 174 0.84 2.47 22.65
N ALA A 175 0.45 3.36 21.75
CA ALA A 175 0.91 3.38 20.37
C ALA A 175 2.35 3.93 20.30
N GLY A 176 3.19 3.20 19.59
CA GLY A 176 4.48 3.66 19.11
C GLY A 176 4.25 4.77 18.10
N SER A 177 4.86 5.95 18.23
CA SER A 177 4.87 6.88 17.13
C SER A 177 6.19 7.60 16.99
N ILE A 178 6.57 7.83 15.75
CA ILE A 178 7.61 8.79 15.39
C ILE A 178 7.06 9.74 14.35
N THR A 179 7.52 10.98 14.41
CA THR A 179 7.29 11.96 13.35
C THR A 179 8.65 12.40 12.83
N MET A 180 8.86 12.29 11.53
CA MET A 180 10.11 12.66 10.88
C MET A 180 9.86 13.68 9.79
N ARG A 181 10.62 14.78 9.87
CA ARG A 181 10.80 15.69 8.75
C ARG A 181 12.04 15.25 7.97
N ILE A 182 11.85 14.87 6.71
CA ILE A 182 12.85 14.26 5.84
C ILE A 182 13.17 15.23 4.70
N PRO A 183 14.41 15.73 4.59
CA PRO A 183 14.79 16.59 3.47
C PRO A 183 14.81 15.80 2.17
N PHE A 184 14.51 16.46 1.04
CA PHE A 184 14.41 15.81 -0.28
C PHE A 184 15.65 15.00 -0.70
N ARG A 185 16.84 15.33 -0.18
CA ARG A 185 18.10 14.60 -0.40
C ARG A 185 18.16 13.23 0.28
N LEU A 186 17.37 13.04 1.34
CA LEU A 186 17.20 11.77 2.07
C LEU A 186 15.88 11.08 1.72
N TRP A 187 15.07 11.68 0.84
CA TRP A 187 13.79 11.13 0.42
C TRP A 187 14.00 10.04 -0.63
N VAL A 188 13.65 8.80 -0.30
CA VAL A 188 13.82 7.65 -1.19
C VAL A 188 12.45 7.04 -1.49
N THR A 189 12.14 6.90 -2.77
CA THR A 189 10.84 6.39 -3.24
C THR A 189 10.99 5.59 -4.52
N SER A 190 9.93 4.85 -4.86
CA SER A 190 9.84 4.09 -6.11
C SER A 190 9.79 4.98 -7.37
N ASN A 191 9.44 6.27 -7.25
CA ASN A 191 9.47 7.23 -8.38
C ASN A 191 10.85 7.81 -8.69
N LEU A 192 11.83 7.66 -7.80
CA LEU A 192 13.18 8.20 -8.01
C LEU A 192 14.05 7.13 -8.63
N THR A 193 14.81 7.50 -9.65
CA THR A 193 15.90 6.69 -10.15
C THR A 193 17.15 6.90 -9.26
N ASP A 194 18.14 6.03 -9.35
CA ASP A 194 19.38 6.19 -8.60
C ASP A 194 20.13 7.46 -9.06
N SER A 195 20.06 7.77 -10.34
CA SER A 195 20.56 9.00 -10.96
C SER A 195 19.88 10.23 -10.34
N ASP A 196 18.57 10.17 -10.09
CA ASP A 196 17.85 11.24 -9.38
C ASP A 196 18.35 11.41 -7.95
N LEU A 197 18.63 10.31 -7.26
CA LEU A 197 19.21 10.36 -5.91
C LEU A 197 20.60 10.99 -5.90
N VAL A 198 21.45 10.72 -6.89
CA VAL A 198 22.73 11.42 -7.09
C VAL A 198 22.49 12.92 -7.31
N ALA A 199 21.60 13.28 -8.24
CA ALA A 199 21.32 14.68 -8.54
C ALA A 199 20.86 15.45 -7.29
N ARG A 200 20.06 14.80 -6.44
CA ARG A 200 19.58 15.34 -5.16
C ARG A 200 20.67 15.55 -4.12
N GLN A 201 21.74 14.75 -4.15
CA GLN A 201 22.91 15.02 -3.30
C GLN A 201 23.62 16.33 -3.69
N HIS A 202 23.46 16.78 -4.94
CA HIS A 202 24.02 18.03 -5.45
C HIS A 202 22.98 19.17 -5.51
N GLY A 203 21.88 19.08 -4.75
CA GLY A 203 20.87 20.14 -4.65
C GLY A 203 19.90 20.21 -5.83
N ARG A 204 19.99 19.31 -6.81
CA ARG A 204 19.08 19.27 -7.96
C ARG A 204 17.85 18.41 -7.66
N ARG A 205 16.70 18.70 -8.25
CA ARG A 205 15.47 17.92 -8.02
C ARG A 205 15.45 16.57 -8.75
N LYS A 206 16.00 16.53 -9.96
CA LYS A 206 15.97 15.38 -10.88
C LYS A 206 17.28 15.33 -11.69
N ALA A 207 17.67 14.15 -12.15
CA ALA A 207 18.78 13.99 -13.06
C ALA A 207 18.41 14.43 -14.49
N ALA A 208 19.38 14.96 -15.23
CA ALA A 208 19.22 15.26 -16.66
C ALA A 208 19.28 13.98 -17.52
N THR A 209 20.02 12.97 -17.05
CA THR A 209 20.21 11.67 -17.72
C THR A 209 20.15 10.56 -16.68
N TRP A 210 19.65 9.39 -17.06
CA TRP A 210 19.56 8.21 -16.20
C TRP A 210 20.12 6.97 -16.91
N GLY A 211 20.37 5.90 -16.17
CA GLY A 211 20.87 4.61 -16.67
C GLY A 211 22.39 4.49 -16.69
N SER A 212 23.11 5.34 -15.96
CA SER A 212 24.58 5.29 -15.84
C SER A 212 25.01 4.43 -14.65
N TRP A 213 26.04 3.60 -14.84
CA TRP A 213 26.63 2.81 -13.74
C TRP A 213 27.17 3.66 -12.57
N LYS A 214 27.47 4.94 -12.81
CA LYS A 214 27.99 5.87 -11.79
C LYS A 214 27.01 6.12 -10.63
N ALA A 215 25.71 5.86 -10.83
CA ALA A 215 24.70 6.02 -9.80
C ALA A 215 24.47 4.75 -8.97
N TYR A 216 25.06 3.61 -9.35
CA TYR A 216 24.81 2.33 -8.68
C TYR A 216 25.21 2.39 -7.20
N GLY A 217 24.33 1.89 -6.33
CA GLY A 217 24.56 1.83 -4.88
C GLY A 217 24.24 3.12 -4.11
N VAL A 218 24.01 4.25 -4.79
CA VAL A 218 23.65 5.51 -4.10
C VAL A 218 22.37 5.38 -3.27
N ARG A 219 21.40 4.60 -3.75
CA ARG A 219 20.13 4.34 -3.05
C ARG A 219 20.34 3.73 -1.68
N ALA A 220 21.19 2.70 -1.61
CA ALA A 220 21.54 2.04 -0.35
C ALA A 220 22.23 3.02 0.61
N ASN A 221 23.14 3.87 0.11
CA ASN A 221 23.81 4.87 0.93
C ASN A 221 22.83 5.93 1.49
N VAL A 222 21.90 6.42 0.66
CA VAL A 222 20.89 7.39 1.10
C VAL A 222 19.91 6.74 2.10
N ALA A 223 19.49 5.50 1.86
CA ALA A 223 18.65 4.74 2.77
C ALA A 223 19.34 4.46 4.12
N ASP A 224 20.64 4.13 4.11
CA ASP A 224 21.43 3.98 5.35
C ASP A 224 21.49 5.29 6.15
N ALA A 225 21.79 6.40 5.49
CA ALA A 225 21.82 7.73 6.12
C ALA A 225 20.45 8.12 6.71
N LEU A 226 19.36 7.83 5.99
CA LEU A 226 17.99 8.00 6.49
C LEU A 226 17.74 7.12 7.73
N GLY A 227 18.16 5.86 7.68
CA GLY A 227 18.01 4.91 8.78
C GLY A 227 18.70 5.35 10.06
N LYS A 228 19.93 5.85 9.96
CA LYS A 228 20.67 6.42 11.11
C LYS A 228 19.88 7.56 11.77
N ARG A 229 19.31 8.47 10.97
CA ARG A 229 18.46 9.57 11.48
C ARG A 229 17.16 9.05 12.08
N ALA A 230 16.55 8.04 11.48
CA ALA A 230 15.32 7.42 11.99
C ALA A 230 15.55 6.69 13.31
N ARG A 231 16.70 6.02 13.48
CA ARG A 231 17.07 5.33 14.73
C ARG A 231 17.11 6.31 15.89
N VAL A 232 17.78 7.46 15.69
CA VAL A 232 17.81 8.55 16.67
C VAL A 232 16.41 9.08 16.97
N ALA A 233 15.53 9.20 15.97
CA ALA A 233 14.15 9.63 16.20
C ALA A 233 13.35 8.62 17.03
N TRP A 234 13.56 7.32 16.83
CA TRP A 234 12.98 6.26 17.66
C TRP A 234 13.50 6.29 19.09
N GLU A 235 14.82 6.40 19.28
CA GLU A 235 15.45 6.45 20.61
C GLU A 235 14.94 7.63 21.46
N HIS A 236 14.65 8.78 20.83
CA HIS A 236 14.09 9.95 21.52
C HIS A 236 12.60 9.83 21.83
N ASN A 237 11.85 8.96 21.13
CA ASN A 237 10.45 8.72 21.47
C ASN A 237 10.39 7.68 22.59
N SER A 238 10.24 8.15 23.83
CA SER A 238 10.07 7.29 25.00
C SER A 238 8.83 6.41 24.84
N MET A 239 9.03 5.16 24.43
CA MET A 239 8.00 4.14 24.43
C MET A 239 8.16 3.26 25.66
N PRO A 240 7.07 2.98 26.40
CA PRO A 240 7.16 2.02 27.48
C PRO A 240 7.59 0.65 26.90
N PRO A 241 8.65 0.02 27.45
CA PRO A 241 9.08 -1.30 27.02
C PRO A 241 8.02 -2.29 27.49
N VAL A 242 7.13 -2.69 26.58
CA VAL A 242 6.11 -3.70 26.86
C VAL A 242 6.18 -4.71 25.73
N PRO A 243 6.08 -6.02 26.02
CA PRO A 243 6.10 -7.03 24.98
C PRO A 243 4.95 -6.81 23.99
N TRP A 244 5.30 -6.66 22.71
CA TRP A 244 4.35 -6.62 21.62
C TRP A 244 4.25 -8.04 21.04
N ASP A 245 3.08 -8.65 21.05
CA ASP A 245 2.87 -9.90 20.32
C ASP A 245 2.91 -9.65 18.81
N SER A 246 2.01 -8.78 18.33
CA SER A 246 1.95 -8.33 16.95
C SER A 246 1.40 -6.90 16.85
N TYR A 247 1.59 -6.26 15.69
CA TYR A 247 1.26 -4.85 15.48
C TYR A 247 0.92 -4.53 14.02
N ILE A 248 0.25 -3.39 13.83
CA ILE A 248 0.00 -2.71 12.54
C ILE A 248 0.71 -1.37 12.58
N VAL A 249 1.16 -0.91 11.42
CA VAL A 249 1.67 0.44 11.28
C VAL A 249 0.76 1.25 10.37
N PHE A 250 0.32 2.41 10.85
CA PHE A 250 -0.27 3.44 10.01
C PHE A 250 0.84 4.42 9.63
N ALA A 251 1.17 4.46 8.34
CA ALA A 251 2.19 5.32 7.77
C ALA A 251 1.53 6.50 7.07
N GLY A 252 1.46 7.62 7.78
CA GLY A 252 1.03 8.90 7.23
C GLY A 252 2.16 9.58 6.48
N VAL A 253 1.93 9.95 5.22
CA VAL A 253 2.91 10.61 4.36
C VAL A 253 2.43 12.01 3.97
N GLY A 254 3.21 13.02 4.32
CA GLY A 254 3.08 14.41 3.90
C GLY A 254 4.10 14.72 2.82
N TYR A 255 3.69 14.70 1.56
CA TYR A 255 4.59 15.10 0.47
C TYR A 255 4.87 16.60 0.48
N ALA A 256 6.07 16.98 0.04
CA ALA A 256 6.42 18.36 -0.26
C ALA A 256 5.35 19.02 -1.13
N SER A 257 5.09 20.31 -0.93
CA SER A 257 3.96 21.01 -1.54
C SER A 257 3.88 20.95 -3.08
N ASP A 258 5.03 20.73 -3.71
CA ASP A 258 5.28 20.63 -5.15
C ASP A 258 5.25 19.18 -5.69
N VAL A 259 4.94 18.20 -4.84
CA VAL A 259 4.89 16.78 -5.20
C VAL A 259 3.47 16.26 -5.05
N ASN A 260 2.90 15.75 -6.15
CA ASN A 260 1.73 14.88 -6.12
C ASN A 260 2.19 13.45 -6.32
N ALA A 261 1.87 12.58 -5.38
CA ALA A 261 2.34 11.20 -5.35
C ALA A 261 1.30 10.30 -4.69
N ASP A 262 1.36 9.03 -5.06
CA ASP A 262 0.61 7.93 -4.48
C ASP A 262 0.92 7.70 -2.99
N PRO A 263 0.00 7.14 -2.18
CA PRO A 263 0.22 6.95 -0.74
C PRO A 263 1.44 6.08 -0.39
N ASP A 264 1.69 5.02 -1.16
CA ASP A 264 2.74 4.03 -0.93
C ASP A 264 4.03 4.27 -1.73
N ASN A 265 4.15 5.38 -2.46
CA ASN A 265 5.41 5.77 -3.10
C ASN A 265 6.58 5.80 -2.11
N ALA A 266 6.26 6.19 -0.86
CA ALA A 266 7.16 6.27 0.26
C ALA A 266 7.43 4.91 0.94
N ALA A 267 6.95 3.79 0.41
CA ALA A 267 7.14 2.47 1.01
C ALA A 267 8.61 2.16 1.32
N GLU A 268 9.53 2.53 0.43
CA GLU A 268 10.97 2.36 0.67
C GLU A 268 11.48 3.20 1.86
N THR A 269 11.04 4.47 1.96
CA THR A 269 11.32 5.33 3.12
C THR A 269 10.72 4.73 4.40
N VAL A 270 9.45 4.35 4.37
CA VAL A 270 8.74 3.80 5.54
C VAL A 270 9.37 2.49 6.00
N ASN A 271 9.70 1.58 5.09
CA ASN A 271 10.37 0.33 5.42
C ASN A 271 11.71 0.59 6.12
N ARG A 272 12.51 1.55 5.64
CA ARG A 272 13.76 1.91 6.33
C ARG A 272 13.52 2.47 7.73
N LEU A 273 12.50 3.31 7.91
CA LEU A 273 12.12 3.83 9.23
C LEU A 273 11.67 2.72 10.19
N LEU A 274 10.99 1.69 9.69
CA LEU A 274 10.57 0.53 10.49
C LEU A 274 11.76 -0.32 10.92
N HIS A 275 12.69 -0.62 10.00
CA HIS A 275 13.94 -1.31 10.35
C HIS A 275 14.75 -0.54 11.38
N ALA A 276 14.83 0.79 11.26
CA ALA A 276 15.49 1.63 12.26
C ALA A 276 14.82 1.56 13.64
N GLY A 277 13.50 1.37 13.70
CA GLY A 277 12.77 1.15 14.95
C GLY A 277 13.09 -0.18 15.62
N VAL A 278 13.31 -1.24 14.83
CA VAL A 278 13.79 -2.53 15.33
C VAL A 278 15.25 -2.44 15.79
N GLU A 279 16.11 -1.77 15.01
CA GLU A 279 17.52 -1.50 15.38
C GLU A 279 17.61 -0.70 16.70
N ALA A 280 16.69 0.24 16.91
CA ALA A 280 16.55 1.01 18.15
C ALA A 280 15.88 0.23 19.31
N ARG A 281 15.44 -1.02 19.08
CA ARG A 281 14.67 -1.85 20.03
C ARG A 281 13.34 -1.22 20.47
N MET A 282 12.79 -0.30 19.67
CA MET A 282 11.48 0.32 19.90
C MET A 282 10.34 -0.44 19.23
N LEU A 283 10.65 -1.21 18.18
CA LEU A 283 9.74 -2.15 17.53
C LEU A 283 10.27 -3.58 17.69
N PRO A 284 9.40 -4.60 17.71
CA PRO A 284 9.81 -5.99 17.98
C PRO A 284 10.62 -6.59 16.82
N ALA A 285 10.02 -6.62 15.63
CA ALA A 285 10.62 -7.11 14.39
C ALA A 285 9.77 -6.66 13.19
N VAL A 286 10.38 -6.59 12.01
CA VAL A 286 9.70 -6.39 10.72
C VAL A 286 9.57 -7.73 10.03
N THR A 287 8.73 -8.59 10.59
CA THR A 287 8.50 -9.97 10.11
C THR A 287 7.01 -10.26 10.06
N PRO A 288 6.54 -11.22 9.23
CA PRO A 288 5.10 -11.47 9.08
C PRO A 288 4.40 -11.99 10.36
N ASP A 289 5.12 -12.60 11.29
CA ASP A 289 4.60 -13.02 12.59
C ASP A 289 4.33 -11.82 13.50
N ARG A 290 5.10 -10.72 13.36
CA ARG A 290 5.01 -9.53 14.22
C ARG A 290 4.25 -8.37 13.57
N LEU A 291 4.62 -7.94 12.37
CA LEU A 291 3.99 -6.81 11.68
C LEU A 291 2.94 -7.33 10.70
N LYS A 292 1.66 -7.21 11.08
CA LYS A 292 0.54 -7.79 10.33
C LYS A 292 0.14 -6.97 9.11
N ALA A 293 0.29 -5.65 9.20
CA ALA A 293 0.01 -4.76 8.09
C ALA A 293 0.74 -3.43 8.17
N VAL A 294 0.95 -2.81 7.02
CA VAL A 294 1.26 -1.38 6.91
C VAL A 294 0.19 -0.70 6.06
N VAL A 295 -0.41 0.34 6.62
CA VAL A 295 -1.44 1.17 6.01
C VAL A 295 -0.82 2.49 5.59
N PHE A 296 -0.72 2.76 4.30
CA PHE A 296 -0.22 4.01 3.76
C PHE A 296 -1.36 4.99 3.50
N PHE A 297 -1.26 6.21 4.01
CA PHE A 297 -2.25 7.25 3.77
C PHE A 297 -1.60 8.62 3.71
N ARG A 298 -2.28 9.58 3.08
CA ARG A 298 -1.78 10.96 3.00
C ARG A 298 -2.09 11.72 4.29
N LEU A 299 -1.09 12.42 4.84
CA LEU A 299 -1.30 13.36 5.95
C LEU A 299 -2.11 14.59 5.48
N ALA A 300 -2.91 15.14 6.39
CA ALA A 300 -3.59 16.41 6.14
C ALA A 300 -2.56 17.55 6.03
N GLY A 301 -2.69 18.39 5.00
CA GLY A 301 -1.76 19.48 4.72
C GLY A 301 -0.66 19.13 3.73
N LYS A 302 0.15 20.12 3.39
CA LYS A 302 1.35 19.98 2.55
C LYS A 302 2.57 20.23 3.41
N ALA A 303 3.61 19.40 3.26
CA ALA A 303 4.89 19.66 3.90
C ALA A 303 5.58 20.86 3.23
N ASP A 304 6.48 21.52 3.97
CA ASP A 304 7.27 22.65 3.45
C ASP A 304 8.01 22.28 2.15
N PRO A 305 8.25 23.23 1.24
CA PRO A 305 9.02 22.98 0.03
C PRO A 305 10.38 22.31 0.33
N GLY A 306 10.67 21.20 -0.36
CA GLY A 306 11.92 20.46 -0.18
C GLY A 306 11.96 19.54 1.07
N MET A 307 10.88 19.48 1.84
CA MET A 307 10.72 18.59 2.99
C MET A 307 9.54 17.65 2.79
N HIS A 308 9.66 16.45 3.31
CA HIS A 308 8.58 15.47 3.41
C HIS A 308 8.37 15.14 4.87
N ASP A 309 7.13 14.93 5.28
CA ASP A 309 6.80 14.50 6.63
C ASP A 309 6.35 13.04 6.58
N VAL A 310 6.88 12.22 7.49
CA VAL A 310 6.42 10.85 7.69
C VAL A 310 6.06 10.68 9.16
N LYS A 311 4.84 10.21 9.40
CA LYS A 311 4.38 9.86 10.73
C LYS A 311 4.02 8.39 10.76
N LEU A 312 4.73 7.63 11.59
CA LEU A 312 4.43 6.23 11.82
C LEU A 312 3.67 6.10 13.12
N TYR A 313 2.57 5.36 13.10
CA TYR A 313 1.84 4.94 14.30
C TYR A 313 1.84 3.41 14.35
N ALA A 314 2.63 2.83 15.24
CA ALA A 314 2.63 1.41 15.54
C ALA A 314 1.55 1.13 16.60
N VAL A 315 0.51 0.41 16.19
CA VAL A 315 -0.62 0.04 17.04
C VAL A 315 -0.56 -1.45 17.31
N ARG A 316 -0.67 -1.83 18.57
CA ARG A 316 -0.68 -3.24 18.98
C ARG A 316 -1.95 -3.93 18.49
N ILE A 317 -1.81 -5.20 18.12
CA ILE A 317 -2.95 -6.07 17.88
C ILE A 317 -2.96 -7.14 18.98
N PRO A 318 -3.98 -7.15 19.86
CA PRO A 318 -4.19 -8.24 20.80
C PRO A 318 -4.35 -9.58 20.08
N ARG A 319 -3.97 -10.68 20.75
CA ARG A 319 -4.20 -12.03 20.19
C ARG A 319 -5.68 -12.23 19.91
N GLY A 320 -5.99 -12.84 18.76
CA GLY A 320 -7.36 -13.17 18.35
C GLY A 320 -8.12 -12.05 17.63
N VAL A 321 -7.60 -10.81 17.60
CA VAL A 321 -8.22 -9.72 16.83
C VAL A 321 -7.97 -9.91 15.34
N GLN A 322 -9.06 -10.01 14.57
CA GLN A 322 -9.04 -9.99 13.11
C GLN A 322 -9.11 -8.53 12.62
N TRP A 323 -7.95 -7.93 12.40
CA TRP A 323 -7.88 -6.50 12.07
C TRP A 323 -8.47 -6.15 10.69
N LEU A 324 -8.51 -7.11 9.74
CA LEU A 324 -9.16 -6.93 8.44
C LEU A 324 -10.69 -6.85 8.60
N ASP A 325 -11.28 -7.61 9.51
CA ASP A 325 -12.70 -7.52 9.82
C ASP A 325 -13.01 -6.14 10.42
N CYS A 326 -12.16 -5.66 11.34
CA CYS A 326 -12.27 -4.31 11.89
C CYS A 326 -12.20 -3.21 10.80
N LEU A 327 -11.36 -3.42 9.78
CA LEU A 327 -11.28 -2.52 8.62
C LEU A 327 -12.55 -2.61 7.76
N ALA A 328 -13.04 -3.82 7.47
CA ALA A 328 -14.26 -4.02 6.69
C ALA A 328 -15.48 -3.35 7.36
N ASP A 329 -15.63 -3.52 8.67
CA ASP A 329 -16.67 -2.87 9.45
C ASP A 329 -16.54 -1.34 9.40
N SER A 330 -15.32 -0.82 9.55
CA SER A 330 -15.05 0.62 9.45
C SER A 330 -15.42 1.20 8.07
N VAL A 331 -15.22 0.43 6.99
CA VAL A 331 -15.63 0.84 5.63
C VAL A 331 -17.15 0.82 5.50
N ARG A 332 -17.82 -0.21 6.02
CA ARG A 332 -19.29 -0.28 6.00
C ARG A 332 -19.91 0.90 6.75
N ASP A 333 -19.45 1.17 7.96
CA ASP A 333 -19.92 2.30 8.77
C ASP A 333 -19.74 3.65 8.05
N SER A 334 -18.63 3.80 7.31
CA SER A 334 -18.34 4.99 6.51
C SER A 334 -19.32 5.19 5.34
N TRP A 335 -19.76 4.10 4.71
CA TRP A 335 -20.79 4.13 3.66
C TRP A 335 -22.18 4.42 4.23
N ASP A 336 -22.52 3.83 5.37
CA ASP A 336 -23.82 4.07 6.04
C ASP A 336 -23.97 5.54 6.44
N GLU A 337 -22.91 6.18 6.95
CA GLU A 337 -22.91 7.62 7.23
C GLU A 337 -23.06 8.46 5.96
N TRP A 338 -22.36 8.10 4.87
CA TRP A 338 -22.47 8.81 3.60
C TRP A 338 -23.91 8.79 3.09
N ASP A 339 -24.55 7.61 3.12
CA ASP A 339 -25.94 7.40 2.72
C ASP A 339 -26.89 8.25 3.58
N GLY A 340 -26.69 8.24 4.89
CA GLY A 340 -27.51 9.03 5.83
C GLY A 340 -27.46 10.53 5.58
N ARG A 341 -26.35 11.05 5.03
CA ARG A 341 -26.17 12.48 4.75
C ARG A 341 -26.60 12.91 3.36
N HIS A 342 -26.50 12.03 2.37
CA HIS A 342 -26.80 12.37 0.98
C HIS A 342 -28.17 11.91 0.53
N GLY A 343 -28.88 11.13 1.37
CA GLY A 343 -30.19 10.57 1.06
C GLY A 343 -30.08 9.53 -0.04
N LYS A 344 -30.61 8.33 0.17
CA LYS A 344 -30.79 7.39 -0.94
C LYS A 344 -31.66 8.09 -1.99
N LYS A 345 -31.10 8.38 -3.17
CA LYS A 345 -31.91 8.67 -4.35
C LYS A 345 -32.52 7.38 -4.85
#